data_AF-A0A838Q1D4-F1
#
_entry.id   AF-A0A838Q1D4-F1
#
_cell.length_a   1.000
_cell.length_b   1.000
_cell.length_c   1.000
_cell.angle_alpha   90.00
_cell.angle_beta   90.00
_cell.angle_gamma   90.00
#
_symmetry.space_group_name_H-M   'P 1'
#
loop_
_entity.id
_entity.type
_entity.pdbx_description
1 polymer ?
#
loop_
_entity_poly.entity_id
_entity_poly.type
_entity_poly.pdbx_seq_one_letter_code
_entity_poly.pdbx_strand_id
1 'polypeptide(L)'
;MSFFQAFIYLLAAVISVPLAKRLGLGSVLGYLLAGIAIGPFCLRLVGGAGGVMHFAEFGVVMMLFVIGLELRPGLLWQMRGPILGLGGAQVLGTTATIAALALWLQA
;
A
#
# COMPACT_ATOMS: atom_id res chain seq x y z
N MET A 1 -2.96 9.87 -19.05
CA MET A 1 -1.80 8.97 -18.90
C MET A 1 -1.32 8.62 -20.29
N SER A 2 -0.06 8.92 -20.65
CA SER A 2 0.44 8.55 -21.98
C SER A 2 0.75 7.05 -22.05
N PHE A 3 0.67 6.45 -23.24
CA PHE A 3 0.99 5.02 -23.44
C PHE A 3 2.38 4.64 -22.90
N PHE A 4 3.35 5.54 -23.08
CA PHE A 4 4.71 5.38 -22.57
C PHE A 4 4.77 5.27 -21.03
N GLN A 5 3.97 6.08 -20.31
CA GLN A 5 3.90 5.98 -18.85
C GLN A 5 3.28 4.65 -18.42
N ALA A 6 2.21 4.21 -19.07
CA ALA A 6 1.59 2.91 -18.77
C ALA A 6 2.58 1.75 -18.96
N PHE A 7 3.38 1.80 -20.02
CA PHE A 7 4.45 0.82 -20.25
C PHE A 7 5.49 0.82 -19.11
N ILE A 8 5.94 2.00 -18.66
CA ILE A 8 6.89 2.12 -17.54
C ILE A 8 6.30 1.54 -16.25
N TYR A 9 5.04 1.86 -15.92
CA TYR A 9 4.38 1.31 -14.74
C TYR A 9 4.28 -0.22 -14.78
N LEU A 10 3.87 -0.76 -15.92
CA LEU A 10 3.75 -2.21 -16.10
C LEU A 10 5.12 -2.89 -15.98
N LEU A 11 6.14 -2.35 -16.65
CA LEU A 11 7.49 -2.91 -16.64
C LEU A 11 8.10 -2.89 -15.22
N ALA A 12 7.94 -1.78 -14.51
CA ALA A 12 8.41 -1.65 -13.12
C ALA A 12 7.72 -2.65 -12.19
N ALA A 13 6.40 -2.84 -12.32
CA ALA A 13 5.65 -3.81 -11.54
C ALA A 13 6.06 -5.27 -11.87
N VAL A 14 6.18 -5.60 -13.15
CA VAL A 14 6.56 -6.94 -13.64
C VAL A 14 7.95 -7.35 -13.17
N ILE A 15 8.89 -6.41 -13.02
CA ILE A 15 10.24 -6.70 -12.51
C ILE A 15 10.25 -6.72 -10.97
N SER A 16 9.67 -5.70 -10.34
CA SER A 16 9.77 -5.52 -8.88
C SER A 16 9.00 -6.57 -8.08
N VAL A 17 7.85 -7.04 -8.58
CA VAL A 17 7.01 -7.99 -7.84
C VAL A 17 7.64 -9.38 -7.73
N PRO A 18 8.14 -10.02 -8.82
CA PRO A 18 8.88 -11.26 -8.71
C PRO A 18 10.16 -11.12 -7.87
N LEU A 19 10.84 -9.97 -7.95
CA LEU A 19 12.03 -9.71 -7.14
C LEU A 19 11.68 -9.66 -5.65
N ALA A 20 10.65 -8.90 -5.28
CA ALA A 20 10.15 -8.84 -3.90
C ALA A 20 9.71 -10.20 -3.39
N LYS A 21 8.98 -10.98 -4.21
CA LYS A 21 8.55 -12.33 -3.86
C LYS A 21 9.74 -13.28 -3.65
N ARG A 22 10.81 -13.15 -4.44
CA ARG A 22 12.05 -13.93 -4.25
C ARG A 22 12.78 -13.58 -2.94
N LEU A 23 12.64 -12.34 -2.48
CA LEU A 23 13.17 -11.88 -1.18
C LEU A 23 12.25 -12.27 0.01
N GLY A 24 11.17 -13.01 -0.23
CA GLY A 24 10.19 -13.40 0.80
C GLY A 24 9.23 -12.28 1.21
N LEU A 25 9.21 -11.16 0.47
CA LEU A 25 8.29 -10.05 0.72
C LEU A 25 6.93 -10.31 0.05
N GLY A 26 5.84 -9.83 0.66
CA GLY A 26 4.51 -9.90 0.07
C GLY A 26 4.40 -9.11 -1.24
N SER A 27 3.47 -9.50 -2.13
CA SER A 27 3.29 -8.88 -3.45
C SER A 27 3.02 -7.37 -3.40
N VAL A 28 2.30 -6.92 -2.35
CA VAL A 28 1.99 -5.50 -2.12
C VAL A 28 3.26 -4.66 -1.95
N LEU A 29 4.26 -5.17 -1.23
CA LEU A 29 5.56 -4.50 -1.07
C LEU A 29 6.28 -4.38 -2.42
N GLY A 30 6.17 -5.40 -3.29
CA GLY A 30 6.72 -5.35 -4.64
C GLY A 30 6.13 -4.24 -5.51
N TYR A 31 4.80 -4.04 -5.43
CA TYR A 31 4.14 -2.93 -6.12
C TYR A 31 4.54 -1.56 -5.55
N LEU A 32 4.70 -1.45 -4.23
CA LEU A 32 5.15 -0.23 -3.57
C LEU A 32 6.59 0.15 -3.97
N LEU A 33 7.50 -0.83 -3.98
CA LEU A 33 8.88 -0.64 -4.41
C LEU A 33 8.98 -0.20 -5.87
N ALA A 34 8.16 -0.78 -6.76
CA ALA A 34 8.07 -0.35 -8.16
C ALA A 34 7.70 1.14 -8.25
N GLY A 35 6.67 1.56 -7.50
CA GLY A 35 6.17 2.94 -7.48
C GLY A 35 7.19 3.93 -6.92
N ILE A 36 7.90 3.56 -5.85
CA ILE A 36 8.98 4.39 -5.28
C ILE A 36 10.11 4.55 -6.30
N ALA A 37 10.53 3.45 -6.94
CA ALA A 37 11.64 3.46 -7.90
C ALA A 37 11.37 4.35 -9.13
N ILE A 38 10.19 4.25 -9.73
CA ILE A 38 9.83 5.06 -10.92
C ILE A 38 9.29 6.45 -10.56
N GLY A 39 9.00 6.69 -9.28
CA GLY A 39 8.46 7.93 -8.77
C GLY A 39 9.42 9.11 -8.90
N PRO A 40 8.95 10.33 -8.60
CA PRO A 40 9.71 11.57 -8.77
C PRO A 40 10.99 11.64 -7.94
N PHE A 41 11.06 10.88 -6.84
CA PHE A 41 12.17 10.89 -5.88
C PHE A 41 13.34 9.96 -6.25
N CYS A 42 13.12 8.94 -7.08
CA CYS A 42 14.17 8.01 -7.52
C CYS A 42 14.54 8.25 -8.98
N LEU A 43 13.86 7.59 -9.92
CA LEU A 43 14.20 7.66 -11.34
C LEU A 43 13.53 8.83 -12.07
N ARG A 44 12.56 9.51 -11.43
CA ARG A 44 11.81 10.67 -11.96
C ARG A 44 11.19 10.42 -13.35
N LEU A 45 10.83 9.16 -13.62
CA LEU A 45 10.25 8.73 -14.89
C LEU A 45 8.76 9.10 -14.99
N VAL A 46 8.08 9.23 -13.86
CA VAL A 46 6.67 9.64 -13.80
C VAL A 46 6.43 10.66 -12.68
N GLY A 47 5.69 11.74 -12.96
CA GLY A 47 5.51 12.85 -11.99
C GLY A 47 4.36 13.83 -12.24
N GLY A 48 3.42 13.55 -13.16
CA GLY A 48 2.21 14.35 -13.34
C GLY A 48 1.11 13.93 -12.37
N ALA A 49 1.01 14.61 -11.23
CA ALA A 49 0.30 14.14 -10.02
C ALA A 49 -1.22 13.91 -10.16
N GLY A 50 -1.91 14.50 -11.12
CA GLY A 50 -3.39 14.47 -11.14
C GLY A 50 -4.01 13.12 -11.53
N GLY A 51 -3.52 12.50 -12.62
CA GLY A 51 -4.20 11.34 -13.21
C GLY A 51 -3.95 10.00 -12.50
N VAL A 52 -2.79 9.86 -11.85
CA VAL A 52 -2.37 8.59 -11.22
C VAL A 52 -3.02 8.43 -9.84
N MET A 53 -3.24 9.53 -9.10
CA MET A 53 -3.85 9.49 -7.77
C MET A 53 -5.29 8.93 -7.83
N HIS A 54 -6.09 9.41 -8.79
CA HIS A 54 -7.47 8.93 -8.97
C HIS A 54 -7.54 7.44 -9.33
N PHE A 55 -6.57 6.95 -10.11
CA PHE A 55 -6.47 5.54 -10.45
C PHE A 55 -6.01 4.69 -9.24
N ALA A 56 -5.11 5.23 -8.41
CA ALA A 56 -4.67 4.58 -7.18
C ALA A 56 -5.80 4.46 -6.15
N GLU A 57 -6.59 5.52 -5.98
CA GLU A 57 -7.81 5.52 -5.15
C GLU A 57 -8.77 4.42 -5.60
N PHE A 58 -9.05 4.33 -6.91
CA PHE A 58 -9.88 3.27 -7.46
C PHE A 58 -9.28 1.87 -7.23
N GLY A 59 -7.97 1.70 -7.42
CA GLY A 59 -7.27 0.43 -7.17
C GLY A 59 -7.37 -0.04 -5.71
N VAL A 60 -7.21 0.86 -4.74
CA VAL A 60 -7.38 0.55 -3.32
C VAL A 60 -8.82 0.15 -3.01
N VAL A 61 -9.82 0.85 -3.56
CA VAL A 61 -11.24 0.48 -3.40
C VAL A 61 -11.51 -0.91 -3.93
N MET A 62 -11.00 -1.26 -5.13
CA MET A 62 -11.15 -2.60 -5.68
C MET A 62 -10.47 -3.67 -4.82
N MET A 63 -9.28 -3.39 -4.26
CA MET A 63 -8.60 -4.30 -3.33
C MET A 63 -9.39 -4.50 -2.04
N LEU A 64 -9.86 -3.42 -1.40
CA LEU A 64 -10.67 -3.50 -0.19
C LEU A 64 -12.02 -4.19 -0.43
N PHE A 65 -12.58 -4.02 -1.62
CA PHE A 65 -13.79 -4.73 -2.04
C PHE A 65 -13.56 -6.23 -2.16
N VAL A 66 -12.49 -6.65 -2.85
CA VAL A 66 -12.11 -8.07 -2.96
C VAL A 66 -11.81 -8.67 -1.58
N ILE A 67 -11.04 -7.96 -0.75
CA ILE A 67 -10.79 -8.38 0.64
C ILE A 67 -12.13 -8.53 1.39
N GLY A 68 -13.07 -7.60 1.20
CA GLY A 68 -14.41 -7.68 1.76
C GLY A 68 -15.23 -8.89 1.31
N LEU A 69 -15.11 -9.30 0.04
CA LEU A 69 -15.76 -10.50 -0.51
C LEU A 69 -15.10 -11.80 -0.02
N GLU A 70 -13.78 -11.82 0.15
CA GLU A 70 -13.04 -12.98 0.67
C GLU A 70 -13.24 -13.16 2.19
N LEU A 71 -13.55 -12.07 2.90
CA LEU A 71 -13.80 -12.08 4.33
C LEU A 71 -15.13 -12.76 4.66
N ARG A 72 -15.06 -13.79 5.50
CA ARG A 72 -16.24 -14.48 6.03
C ARG A 72 -16.82 -13.68 7.21
N PRO A 73 -18.03 -13.11 7.11
CA PRO A 73 -18.59 -12.27 8.17
C PRO A 73 -18.74 -13.03 9.50
N GLY A 74 -19.06 -14.33 9.46
CA GLY A 74 -19.16 -15.16 10.65
C GLY A 74 -17.82 -15.34 11.39
N LEU A 75 -16.70 -15.43 10.66
CA LEU A 75 -15.37 -15.53 11.26
C LEU A 75 -14.93 -14.20 11.87
N LEU A 76 -15.20 -13.09 11.17
CA LEU A 76 -14.99 -11.74 11.69
C LEU A 76 -15.74 -11.52 13.01
N TRP A 77 -17.00 -11.98 13.09
CA TRP A 77 -17.81 -11.83 14.30
C TRP A 77 -17.28 -12.64 15.48
N GLN A 78 -16.70 -13.81 15.23
CA GLN A 78 -16.00 -14.62 16.24
C GLN A 78 -14.69 -13.96 16.68
N MET A 79 -14.00 -13.30 15.76
CA MET A 79 -12.73 -12.60 16.00
C MET A 79 -12.91 -11.14 16.49
N ARG A 80 -14.14 -10.66 16.70
CA ARG A 80 -14.41 -9.26 17.09
C ARG A 80 -13.68 -8.81 18.34
N GLY A 81 -13.52 -9.70 19.33
CA GLY A 81 -12.82 -9.40 20.58
C GLY A 81 -11.34 -9.11 20.34
N PRO A 82 -10.59 -10.06 19.75
CA PRO A 82 -9.19 -9.83 19.36
C PRO A 82 -8.99 -8.67 18.38
N ILE A 83 -9.87 -8.51 17.38
CA ILE A 83 -9.75 -7.45 16.38
C ILE A 83 -9.94 -6.06 17.01
N LEU A 84 -11.01 -5.86 17.79
CA LEU A 84 -11.30 -4.57 18.42
C LEU A 84 -10.41 -4.29 19.64
N GLY A 85 -10.06 -5.33 20.40
CA GLY A 85 -9.20 -5.23 21.58
C GLY A 85 -7.73 -5.10 21.22
N LEU A 86 -7.09 -6.22 20.84
CA LEU A 86 -5.65 -6.26 20.58
C LEU A 86 -5.28 -5.55 19.27
N GLY A 87 -6.03 -5.80 18.19
CA GLY A 87 -5.79 -5.14 16.90
C GLY A 87 -5.97 -3.63 16.99
N GLY A 88 -7.08 -3.18 17.60
CA GLY A 88 -7.35 -1.76 17.85
C GLY A 88 -6.28 -1.10 18.73
N ALA A 89 -5.93 -1.74 19.86
CA ALA A 89 -4.87 -1.23 20.74
C ALA A 89 -3.50 -1.16 20.04
N GLN A 90 -3.16 -2.15 19.20
CA GLN A 90 -1.93 -2.12 18.41
C GLN A 90 -1.91 -0.94 17.45
N VAL A 91 -2.97 -0.74 16.67
CA VAL A 91 -3.05 0.37 15.69
C VAL A 91 -2.98 1.72 16.40
N LEU A 92 -3.73 1.90 17.49
CA LEU A 92 -3.68 3.14 18.28
C LEU A 92 -2.30 3.37 18.87
N GLY A 93 -1.66 2.31 19.41
CA GLY A 93 -0.31 2.38 19.96
C GLY A 93 0.74 2.73 18.91
N THR A 94 0.74 2.08 17.75
CA THR A 94 1.67 2.40 16.65
C THR A 94 1.42 3.80 16.09
N THR A 95 0.16 4.23 16.02
CA THR A 95 -0.18 5.59 15.55
C THR A 95 0.31 6.64 16.54
N ALA A 96 0.05 6.45 17.84
CA ALA A 96 0.48 7.37 18.88
C ALA A 96 2.01 7.47 18.99
N THR A 97 2.72 6.33 18.90
CA THR A 97 4.19 6.31 18.94
C THR A 97 4.82 6.99 17.74
N ILE A 98 4.33 6.72 16.52
CA ILE A 98 4.80 7.40 15.30
C ILE A 98 4.49 8.90 15.36
N ALA A 99 3.28 9.28 15.80
CA ALA A 99 2.89 10.68 15.94
C ALA A 99 3.75 11.42 16.97
N ALA A 100 4.02 10.83 18.13
CA ALA A 100 4.88 11.41 19.15
C ALA A 100 6.33 11.58 18.65
N LEU A 101 6.87 10.58 17.96
CA LEU A 101 8.21 10.67 17.35
C LEU A 101 8.27 11.79 16.30
N ALA A 102 7.25 11.91 15.45
CA ALA A 102 7.18 12.95 14.44
C ALA A 102 7.14 14.35 15.07
N LEU A 103 6.35 14.54 16.13
CA LEU A 103 6.31 15.80 16.87
C LEU A 103 7.64 16.13 17.55
N TRP A 104 8.32 15.12 18.11
CA TRP A 104 9.63 15.29 18.73
C TRP A 104 10.73 15.64 17.72
N LEU A 105 10.70 15.05 16.52
CA LEU A 105 11.64 15.39 15.43
C LEU A 105 11.40 16.78 14.82
N GLN A 106 10.21 17.36 15.01
CA GLN A 106 9.85 18.70 14.55
C GLN A 106 10.06 19.80 15.61
N ALA A 107 10.36 19.42 16.86
CA ALA A 107 10.64 20.32 17.98
C ALA A 107 12.14 20.59 18.13
#